data_AF-A0A5B9W3E8-F1
#
_entry.id   AF-A0A5B9W3E8-F1
#
_cell.length_a   1.000
_cell.length_b   1.000
_cell.length_c   1.000
_cell.angle_alpha   90.00
_cell.angle_beta   90.00
_cell.angle_gamma   90.00
#
_symmetry.space_group_name_H-M   'P 1'
#
loop_
_entity.id
_entity.type
_entity.pdbx_description
1 polymer ?
#
loop_
_entity_poly.entity_id
_entity_poly.type
_entity_poly.pdbx_seq_one_letter_code
_entity_poly.pdbx_strand_id
1 'polypeptide(L)'
;MDRSMRGRRRPWAYRPGNESLEDRRLLSGGTWPPYIPRAELRALLHQGTPAVRPNTPVLPYGVAAKVATYVDPTARIVNGYAVIVGSPGFIGPYATLDAHGGLIQVGNSSVILDNAAIVANTVHAGTAPAPEARIGSFVYVGYGATIQGPSTVSSYDATRPTSIGPGAVIDGATIQQGAIVSALARVGPGVTVPSGIRVLPGADVATDAEASDPALGKVVAATSSDLSDVTKQLTNNLLLAQGYVTLYQGQSATGVSAGVPTTVSGIYYGNLAAVSGVSRQPGSPTASTAFLPPGKGAQFPRPRGGLAQSTLYNFHARVTGQALFHQRARAVQANSGRGVAIRADQGQPITIGSIAGLGNGVTINSPGGGALTIGQAFTAGNKATILGDGTRTAVIGDNVSIGSGAVVSGSSLGSGTTVGDRAYVLNSTFPANSRIPAGAIYINNALVGTVQW
;
A
#
# COMPACT_ATOMS: atom_id res chain seq x y z
N MET A 1 -2.32 -28.24 -50.92
CA MET A 1 -3.00 -27.06 -50.37
C MET A 1 -3.76 -27.51 -49.13
N ASP A 2 -3.31 -27.11 -47.95
CA ASP A 2 -4.12 -26.51 -46.88
C ASP A 2 -3.23 -26.43 -45.63
N ARG A 3 -2.80 -25.21 -45.30
CA ARG A 3 -2.06 -24.87 -44.09
C ARG A 3 -2.94 -23.92 -43.30
N SER A 4 -3.87 -24.44 -42.53
CA SER A 4 -4.54 -23.65 -41.51
C SER A 4 -4.84 -24.50 -40.27
N MET A 5 -4.36 -23.99 -39.14
CA MET A 5 -4.64 -24.31 -37.72
C MET A 5 -3.32 -24.41 -36.92
N ARG A 6 -2.45 -23.41 -37.08
CA ARG A 6 -1.44 -23.11 -36.05
C ARG A 6 -2.16 -22.60 -34.81
N GLY A 7 -1.76 -23.18 -33.68
CA GLY A 7 -2.37 -22.99 -32.37
C GLY A 7 -2.63 -21.53 -32.01
N ARG A 8 -3.91 -21.17 -31.97
CA ARG A 8 -4.39 -20.07 -31.15
C ARG A 8 -4.22 -20.50 -29.69
N ARG A 9 -3.12 -20.07 -29.06
CA ARG A 9 -3.04 -20.02 -27.59
C ARG A 9 -4.29 -19.27 -27.12
N ARG A 10 -5.13 -19.95 -26.33
CA ARG A 10 -6.28 -19.33 -25.68
C ARG A 10 -5.79 -18.05 -24.97
N PRO A 11 -6.45 -16.89 -25.15
CA PRO A 11 -6.09 -15.71 -24.40
C PRO A 11 -6.21 -16.06 -22.93
N TRP A 12 -5.12 -15.84 -22.18
CA TRP A 12 -5.13 -15.91 -20.72
C TRP A 12 -6.11 -14.84 -20.25
N ALA A 13 -7.37 -15.24 -20.01
CA ALA A 13 -8.28 -14.43 -19.23
C ALA A 13 -7.59 -14.19 -17.89
N TYR A 14 -7.27 -12.92 -17.61
CA TYR A 14 -6.77 -12.51 -16.31
C TYR A 14 -7.81 -12.94 -15.27
N ARG A 15 -7.41 -13.87 -14.41
CA ARG A 15 -8.09 -14.16 -13.17
C ARG A 15 -7.35 -13.37 -12.11
N PRO A 16 -7.99 -12.44 -11.38
CA PRO A 16 -7.43 -11.90 -10.15
C PRO A 16 -6.93 -13.08 -9.31
N GLY A 17 -5.72 -13.00 -8.74
CA GLY A 17 -5.12 -14.11 -7.99
C GLY A 17 -5.97 -14.64 -6.83
N ASN A 18 -7.04 -13.93 -6.50
CA ASN A 18 -7.86 -14.11 -5.31
C ASN A 18 -9.23 -14.75 -5.63
N GLU A 19 -9.72 -14.74 -6.88
CA GLU A 19 -11.00 -15.39 -7.21
C GLU A 19 -10.92 -16.90 -6.94
N SER A 20 -9.84 -17.58 -7.33
CA SER A 20 -9.74 -19.03 -7.13
C SER A 20 -9.47 -19.49 -5.68
N LEU A 21 -9.02 -18.61 -4.78
CA LEU A 21 -8.77 -18.98 -3.38
C LEU A 21 -9.95 -18.64 -2.47
N GLU A 22 -10.67 -17.54 -2.73
CA GLU A 22 -11.88 -17.20 -1.98
C GLU A 22 -13.14 -17.90 -2.52
N ASP A 23 -13.35 -17.98 -3.85
CA ASP A 23 -14.54 -18.65 -4.41
C ASP A 23 -14.55 -20.16 -4.15
N ARG A 24 -13.38 -20.79 -4.02
CA ARG A 24 -13.30 -22.22 -3.62
C ARG A 24 -13.53 -22.43 -2.12
N ARG A 25 -13.29 -21.42 -1.28
CA ARG A 25 -13.53 -21.49 0.16
C ARG A 25 -14.92 -21.00 0.57
N LEU A 26 -15.57 -20.19 -0.28
CA LEU A 26 -16.97 -19.75 -0.15
C LEU A 26 -17.98 -20.91 -0.07
N LEU A 27 -17.62 -22.10 -0.56
CA LEU A 27 -18.44 -23.31 -0.49
C LEU A 27 -18.07 -24.26 0.67
N SER A 28 -16.96 -24.00 1.36
CA SER A 28 -16.59 -24.72 2.59
C SER A 28 -16.71 -23.73 3.75
N GLY A 29 -17.90 -23.62 4.36
CA GLY A 29 -18.15 -22.71 5.49
C GLY A 29 -16.93 -22.59 6.39
N GLY A 30 -16.24 -21.43 6.32
CA GLY A 30 -14.93 -21.30 6.92
C GLY A 30 -15.05 -21.42 8.44
N THR A 31 -14.44 -22.45 8.99
CA THR A 31 -14.36 -22.63 10.43
C THR A 31 -13.23 -21.76 10.97
N TRP A 32 -13.47 -21.13 12.12
CA TRP A 32 -12.42 -20.47 12.90
C TRP A 32 -11.21 -21.40 13.06
N PRO A 33 -9.98 -20.88 13.02
CA PRO A 33 -8.81 -21.72 13.18
C PRO A 33 -8.88 -22.46 14.53
N PRO A 34 -8.78 -23.81 14.54
CA PRO A 34 -9.03 -24.62 15.73
C PRO A 34 -7.98 -24.40 16.83
N TYR A 35 -6.84 -23.80 16.47
CA TYR A 35 -5.75 -23.46 17.38
C TYR A 35 -5.98 -22.17 18.17
N ILE A 36 -7.06 -21.41 17.92
CA ILE A 36 -7.41 -20.21 18.70
C ILE A 36 -8.40 -20.61 19.80
N PRO A 37 -8.03 -20.52 21.09
CA PRO A 37 -8.96 -20.75 22.20
C PRO A 37 -10.18 -19.83 22.13
N ARG A 38 -11.36 -20.32 22.54
CA ARG A 38 -12.60 -19.52 22.51
C ARG A 38 -12.52 -18.20 23.30
N ALA A 39 -11.82 -18.20 24.42
CA ALA A 39 -11.64 -17.00 25.24
C ALA A 39 -10.79 -15.96 24.51
N GLU A 40 -9.71 -16.41 23.87
CA GLU A 40 -8.86 -15.57 23.04
C GLU A 40 -9.66 -15.03 21.84
N LEU A 41 -10.37 -15.90 21.11
CA LEU A 41 -11.24 -15.49 20.00
C LEU A 41 -12.23 -14.39 20.40
N ARG A 42 -12.87 -14.48 21.58
CA ARG A 42 -13.76 -13.42 22.07
C ARG A 42 -13.00 -12.12 22.30
N ALA A 43 -11.83 -12.16 22.94
CA ALA A 43 -11.00 -10.98 23.15
C ALA A 43 -10.59 -10.34 21.81
N LEU A 44 -10.23 -11.14 20.81
CA LEU A 44 -9.91 -10.69 19.46
C LEU A 44 -11.08 -9.95 18.80
N LEU A 45 -12.28 -10.53 18.90
CA LEU A 45 -13.49 -9.97 18.29
C LEU A 45 -13.97 -8.68 18.98
N HIS A 46 -13.53 -8.41 20.20
CA HIS A 46 -13.74 -7.10 20.84
C HIS A 46 -12.79 -6.02 20.28
N GLN A 47 -11.67 -6.41 19.68
CA GLN A 47 -10.65 -5.50 19.16
C GLN A 47 -10.76 -5.26 17.66
N GLY A 48 -11.51 -6.08 16.92
CA GLY A 48 -11.68 -5.91 15.49
C GLY A 48 -12.62 -6.93 14.85
N THR A 49 -12.71 -6.86 13.53
CA THR A 49 -13.55 -7.74 12.72
C THR A 49 -12.68 -8.61 11.81
N PRO A 50 -13.03 -9.89 11.60
CA PRO A 50 -12.30 -10.74 10.67
C PRO A 50 -12.40 -10.23 9.23
N ALA A 51 -11.28 -10.28 8.51
CA ALA A 51 -11.19 -9.89 7.11
C ALA A 51 -11.71 -11.00 6.17
N VAL A 52 -12.99 -11.36 6.33
CA VAL A 52 -13.72 -12.34 5.50
C VAL A 52 -15.03 -11.72 5.02
N ARG A 53 -15.56 -12.22 3.90
CA ARG A 53 -16.87 -11.78 3.39
C ARG A 53 -17.97 -11.99 4.45
N PRO A 54 -18.94 -11.05 4.57
CA PRO A 54 -19.14 -9.87 3.74
C PRO A 54 -18.27 -8.64 4.10
N ASN A 55 -17.34 -8.73 5.05
CA ASN A 55 -16.50 -7.61 5.54
C ASN A 55 -15.35 -7.23 4.59
N THR A 56 -15.49 -7.46 3.29
CA THR A 56 -14.56 -7.01 2.25
C THR A 56 -15.40 -6.53 1.05
N PRO A 57 -15.13 -5.32 0.50
CA PRO A 57 -14.04 -4.38 0.81
C PRO A 57 -14.31 -3.44 2.00
N VAL A 58 -15.47 -3.52 2.67
CA VAL A 58 -15.83 -2.63 3.79
C VAL A 58 -15.91 -3.44 5.08
N LEU A 59 -15.13 -3.03 6.08
CA LEU A 59 -14.97 -3.74 7.35
C LEU A 59 -15.22 -2.81 8.54
N PRO A 60 -16.18 -3.11 9.44
CA PRO A 60 -17.25 -4.10 9.28
C PRO A 60 -18.19 -3.78 8.11
N TYR A 61 -18.84 -4.80 7.55
CA TYR A 61 -19.89 -4.60 6.55
C TYR A 61 -21.08 -3.86 7.16
N GLY A 62 -21.74 -3.01 6.37
CA GLY A 62 -22.97 -2.34 6.79
C GLY A 62 -22.78 -1.24 7.84
N VAL A 63 -21.57 -0.70 7.98
CA VAL A 63 -21.30 0.50 8.81
C VAL A 63 -21.06 1.73 7.95
N ALA A 64 -21.22 2.91 8.56
CA ALA A 64 -20.98 4.18 7.89
C ALA A 64 -19.49 4.36 7.53
N ALA A 65 -19.22 5.01 6.38
CA ALA A 65 -17.87 5.21 5.86
C ALA A 65 -16.87 5.78 6.88
N LYS A 66 -17.30 6.73 7.74
CA LYS A 66 -16.45 7.39 8.74
C LYS A 66 -15.84 6.44 9.78
N VAL A 67 -16.50 5.32 10.05
CA VAL A 67 -16.08 4.34 11.08
C VAL A 67 -15.64 3.01 10.48
N ALA A 68 -15.62 2.90 9.15
CA ALA A 68 -15.21 1.69 8.44
C ALA A 68 -13.70 1.66 8.16
N THR A 69 -13.18 0.46 8.01
CA THR A 69 -11.93 0.15 7.34
C THR A 69 -12.21 -0.21 5.89
N TYR A 70 -11.48 0.43 4.97
CA TYR A 70 -11.47 0.04 3.56
C TYR A 70 -10.37 -0.99 3.31
N VAL A 71 -10.74 -2.12 2.70
CA VAL A 71 -9.83 -3.15 2.21
C VAL A 71 -9.87 -3.14 0.69
N ASP A 72 -8.75 -2.81 0.06
CA ASP A 72 -8.70 -2.78 -1.38
C ASP A 72 -9.04 -4.15 -2.00
N PRO A 73 -9.86 -4.22 -3.06
CA PRO A 73 -10.17 -5.49 -3.73
C PRO A 73 -8.96 -6.27 -4.24
N THR A 74 -7.82 -5.60 -4.43
CA THR A 74 -6.57 -6.24 -4.85
C THR A 74 -5.70 -6.72 -3.70
N ALA A 75 -6.04 -6.40 -2.44
CA ALA A 75 -5.34 -6.91 -1.27
C ALA A 75 -5.42 -8.45 -1.22
N ARG A 76 -4.35 -9.09 -0.75
CA ARG A 76 -4.25 -10.54 -0.60
C ARG A 76 -4.40 -10.89 0.87
N ILE A 77 -5.52 -11.50 1.23
CA ILE A 77 -5.78 -11.99 2.58
C ILE A 77 -5.71 -13.51 2.57
N VAL A 78 -4.78 -14.09 3.31
CA VAL A 78 -4.68 -15.54 3.50
C VAL A 78 -5.16 -15.86 4.90
N ASN A 79 -6.07 -16.84 5.00
CA ASN A 79 -6.68 -17.24 6.27
C ASN A 79 -7.41 -16.08 6.99
N GLY A 80 -8.35 -15.42 6.31
CA GLY A 80 -9.01 -14.20 6.82
C GLY A 80 -9.71 -14.31 8.18
N TYR A 81 -10.11 -15.51 8.63
CA TYR A 81 -10.62 -15.70 10.01
C TYR A 81 -9.53 -15.52 11.08
N ALA A 82 -8.25 -15.62 10.72
CA ALA A 82 -7.10 -15.33 11.56
C ALA A 82 -6.52 -13.92 11.33
N VAL A 83 -7.19 -13.09 10.53
CA VAL A 83 -6.83 -11.69 10.29
C VAL A 83 -7.90 -10.80 10.90
N ILE A 84 -7.58 -10.21 12.05
CA ILE A 84 -8.49 -9.37 12.83
C ILE A 84 -8.12 -7.91 12.63
N VAL A 85 -9.04 -7.12 12.08
CA VAL A 85 -8.78 -5.73 11.70
C VAL A 85 -9.70 -4.80 12.47
N GLY A 86 -9.10 -3.82 13.13
CA GLY A 86 -9.79 -2.73 13.80
C GLY A 86 -10.38 -1.73 12.80
N SER A 87 -11.12 -0.76 13.31
CA SER A 87 -11.79 0.25 12.49
C SER A 87 -11.84 1.60 13.20
N PRO A 88 -11.70 2.74 12.49
CA PRO A 88 -11.50 2.86 11.04
C PRO A 88 -10.06 2.51 10.61
N GLY A 89 -9.82 2.39 9.29
CA GLY A 89 -8.51 1.97 8.77
C GLY A 89 -8.44 1.95 7.24
N PHE A 90 -7.24 1.71 6.70
CA PHE A 90 -7.01 1.60 5.26
C PHE A 90 -6.05 0.45 4.95
N ILE A 91 -6.46 -0.48 4.10
CA ILE A 91 -5.60 -1.53 3.53
C ILE A 91 -5.54 -1.31 2.02
N GLY A 92 -4.37 -0.94 1.54
CA GLY A 92 -4.13 -0.47 0.19
C GLY A 92 -3.94 -1.57 -0.85
N PRO A 93 -3.78 -1.18 -2.12
CA PRO A 93 -3.60 -2.09 -3.25
C PRO A 93 -2.50 -3.13 -3.05
N TYR A 94 -2.82 -4.39 -3.32
CA TYR A 94 -1.89 -5.52 -3.22
C TYR A 94 -1.19 -5.68 -1.86
N ALA A 95 -1.68 -5.01 -0.81
CA ALA A 95 -1.24 -5.30 0.55
C ALA A 95 -1.51 -6.78 0.85
N THR A 96 -0.57 -7.44 1.50
CA THR A 96 -0.66 -8.87 1.84
C THR A 96 -0.79 -9.03 3.34
N LEU A 97 -1.87 -9.68 3.79
CA LEU A 97 -2.06 -10.13 5.15
C LEU A 97 -2.06 -11.67 5.13
N ASP A 98 -0.91 -12.26 5.44
CA ASP A 98 -0.72 -13.71 5.36
C ASP A 98 -0.73 -14.37 6.75
N ALA A 99 -1.91 -14.79 7.19
CA ALA A 99 -2.13 -15.45 8.46
C ALA A 99 -2.10 -16.99 8.35
N HIS A 100 -1.30 -17.54 7.42
CA HIS A 100 -1.09 -18.98 7.32
C HIS A 100 -0.34 -19.56 8.54
N GLY A 101 0.66 -18.82 9.03
CA GLY A 101 1.49 -19.23 10.18
C GLY A 101 0.84 -19.03 11.55
N GLY A 102 -0.15 -18.14 11.66
CA GLY A 102 -0.77 -17.80 12.95
C GLY A 102 -1.77 -16.66 12.82
N LEU A 103 -1.84 -15.80 13.84
CA LEU A 103 -2.79 -14.68 13.88
C LEU A 103 -2.12 -13.35 13.47
N ILE A 104 -2.83 -12.58 12.66
CA ILE A 104 -2.55 -11.16 12.40
C ILE A 104 -3.64 -10.32 13.07
N GLN A 105 -3.20 -9.31 13.81
CA GLN A 105 -4.09 -8.27 14.32
C GLN A 105 -3.62 -6.90 13.84
N VAL A 106 -4.58 -6.05 13.48
CA VAL A 106 -4.34 -4.65 13.13
C VAL A 106 -5.28 -3.77 13.93
N GLY A 107 -4.76 -2.82 14.69
CA GLY A 107 -5.52 -1.90 15.53
C GLY A 107 -6.23 -0.81 14.75
N ASN A 108 -6.94 0.04 15.49
CA ASN A 108 -7.75 1.12 14.93
C ASN A 108 -6.88 2.25 14.40
N SER A 109 -7.42 2.99 13.43
CA SER A 109 -6.77 4.16 12.81
C SER A 109 -5.38 3.84 12.22
N SER A 110 -5.16 2.59 11.84
CA SER A 110 -3.93 2.11 11.22
C SER A 110 -4.10 1.97 9.71
N VAL A 111 -3.00 2.14 8.98
CA VAL A 111 -2.98 2.08 7.52
C VAL A 111 -1.88 1.16 7.03
N ILE A 112 -2.23 0.25 6.12
CA ILE A 112 -1.34 -0.70 5.47
C ILE A 112 -1.30 -0.33 3.99
N LEU A 113 -0.19 0.23 3.53
CA LEU A 113 -0.13 0.81 2.18
C LEU A 113 0.23 -0.20 1.09
N ASP A 114 0.28 0.30 -0.13
CA ASP A 114 0.41 -0.50 -1.34
C ASP A 114 1.60 -1.46 -1.28
N ASN A 115 1.37 -2.72 -1.64
CA ASN A 115 2.36 -3.79 -1.64
C ASN A 115 3.03 -4.06 -0.27
N ALA A 116 2.57 -3.45 0.83
CA ALA A 116 3.04 -3.81 2.16
C ALA A 116 2.61 -5.23 2.53
N ALA A 117 3.42 -5.92 3.32
CA ALA A 117 3.17 -7.30 3.72
C ALA A 117 3.25 -7.44 5.24
N ILE A 118 2.22 -8.04 5.83
CA ILE A 118 2.23 -8.55 7.19
C ILE A 118 2.08 -10.06 7.10
N VAL A 119 3.09 -10.76 7.59
CA VAL A 119 3.17 -12.22 7.53
C VAL A 119 3.26 -12.73 8.96
N ALA A 120 2.31 -13.58 9.36
CA ALA A 120 2.37 -14.28 10.64
C ALA A 120 3.61 -15.19 10.69
N ASN A 121 4.05 -15.59 11.88
CA ASN A 121 5.27 -16.38 12.06
C ASN A 121 5.10 -17.74 11.36
N THR A 122 5.94 -17.97 10.35
CA THR A 122 5.88 -19.20 9.56
C THR A 122 6.52 -20.40 10.26
N VAL A 123 7.26 -20.17 11.36
CA VAL A 123 8.05 -21.18 12.06
C VAL A 123 7.20 -22.08 12.97
N HIS A 124 6.02 -21.62 13.41
CA HIS A 124 5.16 -22.37 14.36
C HIS A 124 3.72 -22.56 13.89
N ALA A 125 3.54 -22.75 12.57
CA ALA A 125 2.22 -22.92 11.95
C ALA A 125 1.36 -23.98 12.69
N GLY A 126 0.36 -23.52 13.44
CA GLY A 126 -0.61 -24.37 14.12
C GLY A 126 -0.23 -24.90 15.51
N THR A 127 0.88 -24.45 16.11
CA THR A 127 1.34 -24.96 17.43
C THR A 127 1.56 -23.89 18.51
N ALA A 128 1.57 -22.59 18.17
CA ALA A 128 1.79 -21.50 19.14
C ALA A 128 0.46 -20.83 19.60
N PRO A 129 0.34 -20.39 20.87
CA PRO A 129 -0.75 -19.52 21.30
C PRO A 129 -0.61 -18.17 20.58
N ALA A 130 -1.69 -17.66 20.00
CA ALA A 130 -1.67 -16.46 19.17
C ALA A 130 -1.24 -15.19 19.95
N PRO A 131 -0.85 -14.08 19.27
CA PRO A 131 -0.52 -13.80 17.87
C PRO A 131 0.97 -13.76 17.59
N GLU A 132 1.28 -13.82 16.30
CA GLU A 132 2.64 -13.73 15.82
C GLU A 132 2.90 -12.35 15.20
N ALA A 133 1.94 -11.70 14.53
CA ALA A 133 2.08 -10.31 14.10
C ALA A 133 0.98 -9.42 14.71
N ARG A 134 1.37 -8.53 15.64
CA ARG A 134 0.50 -7.56 16.30
C ARG A 134 0.82 -6.15 15.82
N ILE A 135 -0.13 -5.52 15.14
CA ILE A 135 -0.04 -4.11 14.78
C ILE A 135 -1.06 -3.37 15.63
N GLY A 136 -0.59 -2.48 16.50
CA GLY A 136 -1.42 -1.66 17.37
C GLY A 136 -2.23 -0.59 16.64
N SER A 137 -2.72 0.38 17.41
CA SER A 137 -3.47 1.53 16.88
C SER A 137 -2.52 2.64 16.43
N PHE A 138 -2.99 3.48 15.49
CA PHE A 138 -2.22 4.60 14.92
C PHE A 138 -0.89 4.19 14.27
N VAL A 139 -0.88 3.06 13.58
CA VAL A 139 0.31 2.55 12.88
C VAL A 139 0.23 2.84 11.39
N TYR A 140 1.30 3.44 10.87
CA TYR A 140 1.52 3.63 9.44
C TYR A 140 2.49 2.56 8.93
N VAL A 141 2.01 1.64 8.10
CA VAL A 141 2.86 0.65 7.40
C VAL A 141 3.01 1.09 5.95
N GLY A 142 4.20 1.58 5.62
CA GLY A 142 4.53 2.22 4.36
C GLY A 142 4.58 1.27 3.15
N TYR A 143 4.66 1.87 1.96
CA TYR A 143 4.66 1.17 0.68
C TYR A 143 5.74 0.07 0.62
N GLY A 144 5.35 -1.16 0.29
CA GLY A 144 6.29 -2.29 0.19
C GLY A 144 6.99 -2.69 1.50
N ALA A 145 6.64 -2.10 2.64
CA ALA A 145 7.19 -2.51 3.93
C ALA A 145 6.78 -3.94 4.28
N THR A 146 7.64 -4.68 4.96
CA THR A 146 7.38 -6.06 5.36
C THR A 146 7.50 -6.21 6.87
N ILE A 147 6.50 -6.82 7.50
CA ILE A 147 6.48 -7.18 8.91
C ILE A 147 6.32 -8.69 9.01
N GLN A 148 7.30 -9.35 9.61
CA GLN A 148 7.35 -10.81 9.78
C GLN A 148 7.24 -11.17 11.26
N GLY A 149 6.27 -12.01 11.59
CA GLY A 149 6.09 -12.52 12.95
C GLY A 149 7.27 -13.37 13.43
N PRO A 150 7.59 -13.39 14.74
CA PRO A 150 6.85 -12.77 15.83
C PRO A 150 7.19 -11.28 16.01
N SER A 151 6.29 -10.35 15.63
CA SER A 151 6.53 -8.91 15.68
C SER A 151 5.38 -8.17 16.38
N THR A 152 5.73 -7.16 17.16
CA THR A 152 4.76 -6.23 17.77
C THR A 152 5.12 -4.81 17.37
N VAL A 153 4.18 -4.10 16.75
CA VAL A 153 4.35 -2.69 16.33
C VAL A 153 3.28 -1.85 17.02
N SER A 154 3.70 -1.00 17.95
CA SER A 154 2.84 -0.18 18.81
C SER A 154 1.94 -1.01 19.76
N SER A 155 1.12 -0.33 20.56
CA SER A 155 0.08 -0.91 21.40
C SER A 155 -1.32 -0.55 20.89
N TYR A 156 -2.37 -1.26 21.36
CA TYR A 156 -3.76 -0.98 20.94
C TYR A 156 -4.36 0.27 21.58
N ASP A 157 -3.83 0.67 22.72
CA ASP A 157 -4.13 1.90 23.46
C ASP A 157 -3.14 3.03 23.16
N ALA A 158 -2.33 2.88 22.10
CA ALA A 158 -1.31 3.85 21.74
C ALA A 158 -1.89 5.26 21.57
N THR A 159 -1.16 6.24 22.08
CA THR A 159 -1.52 7.67 21.97
C THR A 159 -0.59 8.42 21.01
N ARG A 160 0.46 7.75 20.51
CA ARG A 160 1.46 8.32 19.61
C ARG A 160 1.54 7.49 18.33
N PRO A 161 1.63 8.13 17.16
CA PRO A 161 1.69 7.42 15.90
C PRO A 161 3.04 6.70 15.75
N THR A 162 3.02 5.49 15.21
CA THR A 162 4.21 4.69 14.92
C THR A 162 4.29 4.47 13.42
N SER A 163 5.49 4.52 12.82
CA SER A 163 5.62 4.33 11.37
C SER A 163 6.71 3.36 10.97
N ILE A 164 6.39 2.56 9.95
CA ILE A 164 7.29 1.67 9.24
C ILE A 164 7.40 2.21 7.81
N GLY A 165 8.59 2.66 7.42
CA GLY A 165 8.82 3.38 6.18
C GLY A 165 8.77 2.51 4.93
N PRO A 166 8.76 3.11 3.73
CA PRO A 166 8.72 2.36 2.48
C PRO A 166 9.88 1.37 2.34
N GLY A 167 9.55 0.12 2.00
CA GLY A 167 10.49 -0.99 1.84
C GLY A 167 11.27 -1.38 3.10
N ALA A 168 10.89 -0.86 4.27
CA ALA A 168 11.49 -1.27 5.54
C ALA A 168 11.09 -2.71 5.92
N VAL A 169 11.91 -3.38 6.71
CA VAL A 169 11.68 -4.76 7.16
C VAL A 169 11.72 -4.84 8.68
N ILE A 170 10.64 -5.36 9.27
CA ILE A 170 10.55 -5.72 10.68
C ILE A 170 10.49 -7.23 10.74
N ASP A 171 11.51 -7.85 11.32
CA ASP A 171 11.69 -9.29 11.35
C ASP A 171 11.77 -9.73 12.81
N GLY A 172 10.71 -10.30 13.34
CA GLY A 172 10.72 -10.83 14.71
C GLY A 172 10.94 -9.79 15.82
N ALA A 173 10.53 -8.53 15.63
CA ALA A 173 10.97 -7.40 16.47
C ALA A 173 9.82 -6.66 17.18
N THR A 174 10.16 -5.86 18.20
CA THR A 174 9.23 -4.97 18.92
C THR A 174 9.51 -3.52 18.58
N ILE A 175 8.53 -2.83 18.00
CA ILE A 175 8.58 -1.40 17.71
C ILE A 175 7.61 -0.72 18.67
N GLN A 176 8.11 0.04 19.64
CA GLN A 176 7.26 0.69 20.63
C GLN A 176 6.49 1.88 20.04
N GLN A 177 5.44 2.33 20.73
CA GLN A 177 4.62 3.45 20.28
C GLN A 177 5.45 4.74 20.09
N GLY A 178 5.19 5.50 19.02
CA GLY A 178 5.94 6.73 18.75
C GLY A 178 7.35 6.51 18.19
N ALA A 179 7.74 5.25 17.92
CA ALA A 179 8.97 4.95 17.19
C ALA A 179 8.76 5.04 15.66
N ILE A 180 9.84 5.29 14.94
CA ILE A 180 9.83 5.45 13.49
C ILE A 180 10.93 4.58 12.89
N VAL A 181 10.57 3.71 11.96
CA VAL A 181 11.53 2.94 11.15
C VAL A 181 11.55 3.56 9.76
N SER A 182 12.67 4.18 9.37
CA SER A 182 12.74 4.92 8.11
C SER A 182 12.77 4.02 6.87
N ALA A 183 12.67 4.62 5.68
CA ALA A 183 12.70 3.89 4.41
C ALA A 183 13.92 2.96 4.29
N LEU A 184 13.69 1.75 3.80
CA LEU A 184 14.70 0.69 3.61
C LEU A 184 15.49 0.30 4.87
N ALA A 185 15.07 0.70 6.07
CA ALA A 185 15.70 0.21 7.30
C ALA A 185 15.23 -1.22 7.62
N ARG A 186 16.07 -1.99 8.31
CA ARG A 186 15.75 -3.31 8.84
C ARG A 186 15.92 -3.31 10.35
N VAL A 187 14.95 -3.91 11.04
CA VAL A 187 15.04 -4.23 12.48
C VAL A 187 14.97 -5.75 12.61
N GLY A 188 16.05 -6.34 13.11
CA GLY A 188 16.23 -7.78 13.19
C GLY A 188 15.53 -8.44 14.38
N PRO A 189 15.55 -9.79 14.44
CA PRO A 189 14.82 -10.56 15.43
C PRO A 189 15.22 -10.24 16.87
N GLY A 190 14.23 -10.15 17.75
CA GLY A 190 14.40 -9.90 19.18
C GLY A 190 14.70 -8.45 19.54
N VAL A 191 14.97 -7.57 18.57
CA VAL A 191 15.30 -6.16 18.84
C VAL A 191 14.05 -5.37 19.25
N THR A 192 14.22 -4.50 20.23
CA THR A 192 13.22 -3.52 20.65
C THR A 192 13.65 -2.11 20.26
N VAL A 193 12.90 -1.45 19.36
CA VAL A 193 13.06 -0.02 19.09
C VAL A 193 12.25 0.79 20.11
N PRO A 194 12.89 1.58 21.00
CA PRO A 194 12.20 2.30 22.05
C PRO A 194 11.30 3.43 21.53
N SER A 195 10.32 3.81 22.35
CA SER A 195 9.45 4.95 22.08
C SER A 195 10.26 6.23 21.88
N GLY A 196 9.94 7.03 20.86
CA GLY A 196 10.65 8.28 20.58
C GLY A 196 12.00 8.09 19.88
N ILE A 197 12.31 6.89 19.39
CA ILE A 197 13.48 6.64 18.53
C ILE A 197 13.07 6.57 17.06
N ARG A 198 13.91 7.14 16.19
CA ARG A 198 13.84 6.98 14.74
C ARG A 198 15.07 6.22 14.23
N VAL A 199 14.84 5.03 13.66
CA VAL A 199 15.84 4.28 12.91
C VAL A 199 16.12 4.99 11.60
N LEU A 200 17.39 5.18 11.27
CA LEU A 200 17.84 5.90 10.09
C LEU A 200 17.56 5.12 8.80
N PRO A 201 17.37 5.79 7.65
CA PRO A 201 17.14 5.11 6.37
C PRO A 201 18.25 4.13 6.03
N GLY A 202 17.89 2.95 5.55
CA GLY A 202 18.85 1.91 5.14
C GLY A 202 19.62 1.22 6.28
N ALA A 203 19.44 1.64 7.54
CA ALA A 203 20.12 1.05 8.67
C ALA A 203 19.66 -0.40 8.90
N ASP A 204 20.58 -1.31 9.17
CA ASP A 204 20.30 -2.66 9.69
C ASP A 204 20.58 -2.67 11.19
N VAL A 205 19.52 -2.78 11.99
CA VAL A 205 19.56 -2.78 13.45
C VAL A 205 19.43 -4.22 13.94
N ALA A 206 20.51 -4.76 14.50
CA ALA A 206 20.60 -6.17 14.92
C ALA A 206 20.62 -6.35 16.44
N THR A 207 20.79 -5.26 17.21
CA THR A 207 20.87 -5.31 18.67
C THR A 207 20.05 -4.19 19.32
N ASP A 208 19.64 -4.38 20.57
CA ASP A 208 18.96 -3.34 21.36
C ASP A 208 19.83 -2.10 21.57
N ALA A 209 21.15 -2.27 21.65
CA ALA A 209 22.08 -1.15 21.75
C ALA A 209 22.01 -0.27 20.49
N GLU A 210 22.09 -0.86 19.30
CA GLU A 210 21.93 -0.14 18.03
C GLU A 210 20.55 0.51 17.90
N ALA A 211 19.51 -0.09 18.51
CA ALA A 211 18.16 0.42 18.51
C ALA A 211 17.92 1.59 19.47
N SER A 212 18.84 1.88 20.40
CA SER A 212 18.64 2.86 21.47
C SER A 212 19.76 3.89 21.63
N ASP A 213 20.99 3.60 21.19
CA ASP A 213 22.15 4.49 21.30
C ASP A 213 22.45 5.19 19.97
N PRO A 214 22.19 6.51 19.85
CA PRO A 214 22.53 7.28 18.66
C PRO A 214 24.02 7.31 18.32
N ALA A 215 24.91 7.09 19.30
CA ALA A 215 26.36 7.07 19.05
C ALA A 215 26.80 5.92 18.13
N LEU A 216 25.98 4.87 18.01
CA LEU A 216 26.21 3.75 17.10
C LEU A 216 25.78 4.05 15.65
N GLY A 217 25.22 5.25 15.39
CA GLY A 217 24.97 5.74 14.02
C GLY A 217 23.82 5.06 13.28
N LYS A 218 22.95 4.32 13.99
CA LYS A 218 21.79 3.62 13.41
C LYS A 218 20.47 4.33 13.69
N VAL A 219 20.43 5.11 14.77
CA VAL A 219 19.21 5.73 15.28
C VAL A 219 19.46 7.19 15.66
N VAL A 220 18.38 7.95 15.71
CA VAL A 220 18.34 9.30 16.26
C VAL A 220 17.04 9.48 17.06
N ALA A 221 16.94 10.54 17.87
CA ALA A 221 15.67 10.88 18.48
C ALA A 221 14.62 11.23 17.42
N ALA A 222 13.40 10.67 17.56
CA ALA A 222 12.25 11.08 16.77
C ALA A 222 11.81 12.48 17.19
N THR A 223 11.64 13.36 16.22
CA THR A 223 11.25 14.76 16.46
C THR A 223 9.73 14.91 16.45
N SER A 224 9.23 16.02 17.02
CA SER A 224 7.82 16.38 16.91
C SER A 224 7.36 16.57 15.45
N SER A 225 8.26 17.01 14.58
CA SER A 225 7.98 17.13 13.13
C SER A 225 7.77 15.76 12.52
N ASP A 226 8.63 14.79 12.83
CA ASP A 226 8.49 13.43 12.31
C ASP A 226 7.12 12.84 12.69
N LEU A 227 6.69 13.00 13.94
CA LEU A 227 5.40 12.50 14.42
C LEU A 227 4.19 13.25 13.81
N SER A 228 4.35 14.55 13.56
CA SER A 228 3.35 15.36 12.84
C SER A 228 3.17 14.86 11.40
N ASP A 229 4.27 14.56 10.72
CA ASP A 229 4.23 14.04 9.35
C ASP A 229 3.56 12.66 9.29
N VAL A 230 3.86 11.76 10.23
CA VAL A 230 3.16 10.46 10.31
C VAL A 230 1.66 10.67 10.59
N THR A 231 1.30 11.56 11.52
CA THR A 231 -0.11 11.88 11.83
C THR A 231 -0.85 12.40 10.60
N LYS A 232 -0.22 13.27 9.83
CA LYS A 232 -0.77 13.80 8.57
C LYS A 232 -1.00 12.67 7.57
N GLN A 233 -0.03 11.77 7.39
CA GLN A 233 -0.16 10.62 6.50
C GLN A 233 -1.28 9.65 6.92
N LEU A 234 -1.42 9.37 8.23
CA LEU A 234 -2.53 8.58 8.75
C LEU A 234 -3.87 9.24 8.44
N THR A 235 -4.04 10.51 8.79
CA THR A 235 -5.27 11.28 8.56
C THR A 235 -5.68 11.26 7.09
N ASN A 236 -4.72 11.54 6.21
CA ASN A 236 -4.89 11.52 4.76
C ASN A 236 -5.40 10.16 4.25
N ASN A 237 -4.80 9.06 4.68
CA ASN A 237 -5.21 7.72 4.24
C ASN A 237 -6.54 7.27 4.87
N LEU A 238 -6.89 7.73 6.06
CA LEU A 238 -8.22 7.50 6.64
C LEU A 238 -9.31 8.25 5.87
N LEU A 239 -9.05 9.48 5.39
CA LEU A 239 -9.98 10.20 4.52
C LEU A 239 -10.18 9.49 3.17
N LEU A 240 -9.12 8.91 2.62
CA LEU A 240 -9.22 8.05 1.43
C LEU A 240 -10.10 6.83 1.68
N ALA A 241 -9.90 6.14 2.80
CA ALA A 241 -10.70 4.98 3.17
C ALA A 241 -12.19 5.33 3.19
N GLN A 242 -12.56 6.44 3.83
CA GLN A 242 -13.94 6.93 3.88
C GLN A 242 -14.51 7.15 2.47
N GLY A 243 -13.74 7.80 1.60
CA GLY A 243 -14.18 8.02 0.23
C GLY A 243 -14.35 6.70 -0.54
N TYR A 244 -13.44 5.73 -0.39
CA TYR A 244 -13.54 4.45 -1.09
C TYR A 244 -14.69 3.59 -0.57
N VAL A 245 -14.96 3.64 0.74
CA VAL A 245 -16.15 3.01 1.33
C VAL A 245 -17.41 3.65 0.76
N THR A 246 -17.46 4.97 0.65
CA THR A 246 -18.60 5.69 0.05
C THR A 246 -18.76 5.32 -1.43
N LEU A 247 -17.67 5.30 -2.20
CA LEU A 247 -17.68 4.94 -3.61
C LEU A 247 -18.14 3.49 -3.82
N TYR A 248 -17.71 2.58 -2.94
CA TYR A 248 -18.16 1.20 -2.96
C TYR A 248 -19.63 1.09 -2.58
N GLN A 249 -20.08 1.68 -1.46
CA GLN A 249 -21.43 1.56 -0.90
C GLN A 249 -22.52 2.30 -1.71
N GLY A 250 -22.18 2.95 -2.82
CA GLY A 250 -23.18 3.51 -3.75
C GLY A 250 -23.92 4.75 -3.24
N GLN A 251 -25.10 4.98 -3.79
CA GLN A 251 -25.96 6.14 -3.47
C GLN A 251 -27.46 5.76 -3.46
N SER A 252 -28.36 6.69 -3.14
CA SER A 252 -29.80 6.42 -3.01
C SER A 252 -30.47 5.80 -4.23
N ALA A 253 -30.09 6.20 -5.44
CA ALA A 253 -30.57 5.61 -6.69
C ALA A 253 -30.07 4.18 -6.95
N THR A 254 -29.04 3.70 -6.25
CA THR A 254 -28.64 2.27 -6.29
C THR A 254 -29.53 1.39 -5.41
N GLY A 255 -30.36 1.97 -4.53
CA GLY A 255 -31.22 1.25 -3.59
C GLY A 255 -30.52 0.87 -2.29
N VAL A 256 -31.27 0.59 -1.22
CA VAL A 256 -30.71 0.26 0.11
C VAL A 256 -30.05 -1.12 0.08
N SER A 257 -28.85 -1.25 0.65
CA SER A 257 -28.09 -2.50 0.61
C SER A 257 -28.81 -3.65 1.32
N ALA A 258 -28.86 -4.82 0.66
CA ALA A 258 -29.36 -6.05 1.29
C ALA A 258 -28.45 -6.46 2.47
N GLY A 259 -29.09 -6.93 3.55
CA GLY A 259 -28.39 -7.40 4.75
C GLY A 259 -27.93 -6.30 5.71
N VAL A 260 -28.24 -5.03 5.44
CA VAL A 260 -28.10 -3.92 6.38
C VAL A 260 -29.42 -3.74 7.13
N PRO A 261 -29.43 -3.64 8.47
CA PRO A 261 -30.65 -3.38 9.23
C PRO A 261 -31.38 -2.14 8.73
N THR A 262 -32.71 -2.18 8.64
CA THR A 262 -33.52 -1.04 8.15
C THR A 262 -33.41 0.21 9.02
N THR A 263 -32.90 0.08 10.24
CA THR A 263 -32.56 1.18 11.15
C THR A 263 -31.29 1.93 10.76
N VAL A 264 -30.47 1.37 9.87
CA VAL A 264 -29.22 1.98 9.39
C VAL A 264 -29.47 2.62 8.02
N SER A 265 -29.51 3.95 7.99
CA SER A 265 -29.68 4.73 6.76
C SER A 265 -28.36 5.07 6.08
N GLY A 266 -28.40 5.33 4.77
CA GLY A 266 -27.26 5.88 4.02
C GLY A 266 -26.27 4.84 3.48
N ILE A 267 -26.61 3.55 3.57
CA ILE A 267 -25.83 2.45 3.00
C ILE A 267 -26.62 1.83 1.85
N TYR A 268 -26.04 1.87 0.65
CA TYR A 268 -26.72 1.50 -0.58
C TYR A 268 -26.04 0.30 -1.26
N TYR A 269 -26.64 -0.19 -2.34
CA TYR A 269 -26.08 -1.30 -3.09
C TYR A 269 -24.75 -0.92 -3.71
N GLY A 270 -23.71 -1.62 -3.25
CA GLY A 270 -22.37 -1.35 -3.70
C GLY A 270 -22.01 -1.99 -5.05
N ASN A 271 -20.96 -1.45 -5.68
CA ASN A 271 -20.44 -1.96 -6.94
C ASN A 271 -18.91 -2.13 -6.89
N LEU A 272 -18.45 -3.38 -6.93
CA LEU A 272 -17.02 -3.71 -6.91
C LEU A 272 -16.25 -3.10 -8.09
N ALA A 273 -16.90 -2.92 -9.25
CA ALA A 273 -16.28 -2.28 -10.41
C ALA A 273 -15.99 -0.79 -10.20
N ALA A 274 -16.63 -0.15 -9.21
CA ALA A 274 -16.34 1.23 -8.84
C ALA A 274 -14.99 1.40 -8.14
N VAL A 275 -14.44 0.32 -7.57
CA VAL A 275 -13.22 0.34 -6.74
C VAL A 275 -12.15 -0.67 -7.21
N SER A 276 -12.30 -1.28 -8.39
CA SER A 276 -11.38 -2.29 -8.92
C SER A 276 -10.74 -1.88 -10.25
N GLY A 277 -9.58 -2.47 -10.56
CA GLY A 277 -8.86 -2.23 -11.82
C GLY A 277 -8.48 -0.76 -12.01
N VAL A 278 -8.90 -0.17 -13.13
CA VAL A 278 -8.87 1.29 -13.32
C VAL A 278 -10.18 1.88 -12.80
N SER A 279 -10.12 2.65 -11.72
CA SER A 279 -11.27 3.27 -11.09
C SER A 279 -11.13 4.78 -10.92
N ARG A 280 -12.25 5.44 -10.62
CA ARG A 280 -12.28 6.87 -10.29
C ARG A 280 -11.69 7.09 -8.90
N GLN A 281 -11.29 8.33 -8.62
CA GLN A 281 -10.96 8.72 -7.26
C GLN A 281 -12.19 8.67 -6.33
N PRO A 282 -11.98 8.36 -5.05
CA PRO A 282 -13.04 8.25 -4.04
C PRO A 282 -13.63 9.58 -3.53
N GLY A 283 -13.15 10.73 -4.03
CA GLY A 283 -13.57 12.05 -3.54
C GLY A 283 -15.05 12.37 -3.80
N SER A 284 -15.72 12.97 -2.81
CA SER A 284 -17.06 13.55 -2.96
C SER A 284 -17.03 14.70 -3.97
N PRO A 285 -18.05 14.88 -4.85
CA PRO A 285 -18.26 16.08 -5.68
C PRO A 285 -18.10 17.42 -4.93
N THR A 286 -18.30 17.40 -3.61
CA THR A 286 -18.28 18.56 -2.72
C THR A 286 -17.00 18.70 -1.87
N ALA A 287 -16.02 17.79 -2.01
CA ALA A 287 -14.77 17.88 -1.27
C ALA A 287 -13.94 19.08 -1.76
N SER A 288 -13.63 20.02 -0.86
CA SER A 288 -12.90 21.27 -1.15
C SER A 288 -11.39 21.18 -0.90
N THR A 289 -10.87 20.02 -0.47
CA THR A 289 -9.44 19.83 -0.17
C THR A 289 -8.67 19.36 -1.41
N ALA A 290 -7.49 19.95 -1.66
CA ALA A 290 -6.58 19.59 -2.76
C ALA A 290 -6.15 18.10 -2.77
N PHE A 291 -6.23 17.43 -1.61
CA PHE A 291 -5.81 16.04 -1.41
C PHE A 291 -6.81 15.00 -1.95
N LEU A 292 -8.09 15.36 -2.17
CA LEU A 292 -9.16 14.48 -2.69
C LEU A 292 -10.14 15.26 -3.60
N PRO A 293 -9.69 15.79 -4.76
CA PRO A 293 -10.60 16.47 -5.65
C PRO A 293 -11.71 15.51 -6.14
N PRO A 294 -12.84 16.00 -6.67
CA PRO A 294 -13.92 15.13 -7.10
C PRO A 294 -13.71 14.45 -8.46
N GLY A 295 -14.10 13.17 -8.57
CA GLY A 295 -14.65 12.57 -9.79
C GLY A 295 -13.75 12.28 -11.01
N LYS A 296 -12.44 12.57 -10.96
CA LYS A 296 -11.50 12.23 -12.04
C LYS A 296 -11.09 10.76 -11.95
N GLY A 297 -10.95 10.14 -13.11
CA GLY A 297 -10.38 8.80 -13.26
C GLY A 297 -9.24 8.81 -14.27
N ALA A 298 -8.57 7.67 -14.38
CA ALA A 298 -7.42 7.54 -15.26
C ALA A 298 -7.82 7.78 -16.71
N GLN A 299 -6.94 8.41 -17.47
CA GLN A 299 -7.17 8.75 -18.86
C GLN A 299 -6.13 8.14 -19.79
N PHE A 300 -6.60 7.64 -20.93
CA PHE A 300 -5.76 7.00 -21.95
C PHE A 300 -6.05 7.58 -23.34
N PRO A 301 -5.11 7.47 -24.31
CA PRO A 301 -5.31 7.98 -25.65
C PRO A 301 -6.46 7.27 -26.38
N ARG A 302 -7.34 8.03 -27.03
CA ARG A 302 -8.40 7.51 -27.92
C ARG A 302 -7.81 7.17 -29.30
N PRO A 303 -8.45 6.29 -30.08
CA PRO A 303 -8.00 5.97 -31.45
C PRO A 303 -7.83 7.17 -32.38
N ARG A 304 -8.59 8.26 -32.18
CA ARG A 304 -8.58 9.49 -33.00
C ARG A 304 -7.97 10.70 -32.25
N GLY A 305 -7.13 10.46 -31.24
CA GLY A 305 -6.42 11.51 -30.48
C GLY A 305 -7.11 11.94 -29.19
N GLY A 306 -6.37 12.69 -28.36
CA GLY A 306 -6.82 13.16 -27.04
C GLY A 306 -6.94 12.06 -25.98
N LEU A 307 -7.10 12.47 -24.71
CA LEU A 307 -7.26 11.56 -23.58
C LEU A 307 -8.74 11.30 -23.27
N ALA A 308 -9.09 10.06 -22.93
CA ALA A 308 -10.40 9.65 -22.44
C ALA A 308 -10.28 9.05 -21.04
N GLN A 309 -11.09 9.56 -20.11
CA GLN A 309 -11.32 8.86 -18.86
C GLN A 309 -11.89 7.47 -19.15
N SER A 310 -11.32 6.46 -18.50
CA SER A 310 -11.71 5.06 -18.67
C SER A 310 -11.92 4.41 -17.31
N THR A 311 -12.90 3.50 -17.23
CA THR A 311 -13.05 2.55 -16.12
C THR A 311 -12.83 1.17 -16.70
N LEU A 312 -11.77 0.49 -16.25
CA LEU A 312 -11.35 -0.81 -16.80
C LEU A 312 -11.25 -1.80 -15.65
N TYR A 313 -12.36 -2.48 -15.34
CA TYR A 313 -12.45 -3.39 -14.19
C TYR A 313 -11.44 -4.56 -14.27
N ASN A 314 -11.18 -5.08 -15.48
CA ASN A 314 -10.23 -6.18 -15.72
C ASN A 314 -8.79 -5.70 -15.97
N PHE A 315 -8.47 -4.45 -15.65
CA PHE A 315 -7.11 -3.96 -15.74
C PHE A 315 -6.27 -4.63 -14.64
N HIS A 316 -5.12 -5.18 -15.04
CA HIS A 316 -4.31 -5.97 -14.13
C HIS A 316 -3.67 -5.13 -13.03
N ALA A 317 -3.13 -3.96 -13.38
CA ALA A 317 -2.66 -2.99 -12.40
C ALA A 317 -3.85 -2.31 -11.71
N ARG A 318 -3.64 -1.82 -10.49
CA ARG A 318 -4.60 -0.98 -9.80
C ARG A 318 -4.29 0.47 -10.11
N VAL A 319 -5.19 1.15 -10.82
CA VAL A 319 -4.99 2.55 -11.21
C VAL A 319 -6.13 3.39 -10.70
N THR A 320 -5.84 4.40 -9.89
CA THR A 320 -6.87 5.23 -9.23
C THR A 320 -6.63 6.71 -9.47
N GLY A 321 -7.72 7.47 -9.47
CA GLY A 321 -7.69 8.93 -9.62
C GLY A 321 -7.17 9.43 -10.97
N GLN A 322 -6.68 10.68 -11.01
CA GLN A 322 -6.30 11.37 -12.25
C GLN A 322 -4.90 10.97 -12.74
N ALA A 323 -4.73 9.71 -13.12
CA ALA A 323 -3.55 9.22 -13.83
C ALA A 323 -3.70 9.47 -15.34
N LEU A 324 -2.83 10.28 -15.94
CA LEU A 324 -2.87 10.66 -17.35
C LEU A 324 -1.80 9.89 -18.13
N PHE A 325 -2.21 8.94 -18.96
CA PHE A 325 -1.28 8.16 -19.78
C PHE A 325 -1.26 8.68 -21.22
N HIS A 326 -0.08 8.96 -21.75
CA HIS A 326 0.12 9.23 -23.19
C HIS A 326 0.38 7.93 -23.99
N GLN A 327 0.16 6.78 -23.36
CA GLN A 327 0.24 5.44 -23.93
C GLN A 327 -1.11 4.73 -23.84
N ARG A 328 -1.48 3.92 -24.85
CA ARG A 328 -2.75 3.17 -24.86
C ARG A 328 -2.83 2.23 -23.66
N ALA A 329 -4.02 2.10 -23.06
CA ALA A 329 -4.28 1.22 -21.91
C ALA A 329 -3.74 -0.21 -22.10
N ARG A 330 -3.95 -0.81 -23.28
CA ARG A 330 -3.43 -2.15 -23.61
C ARG A 330 -1.91 -2.26 -23.50
N ALA A 331 -1.19 -1.19 -23.85
CA ALA A 331 0.27 -1.15 -23.82
C ALA A 331 0.77 -0.89 -22.39
N VAL A 332 0.11 0.01 -21.64
CA VAL A 332 0.35 0.15 -20.20
C VAL A 332 0.18 -1.19 -19.48
N GLN A 333 -0.89 -1.93 -19.78
CA GLN A 333 -1.16 -3.23 -19.19
C GLN A 333 -0.12 -4.29 -19.59
N ALA A 334 0.25 -4.35 -20.88
CA ALA A 334 1.25 -5.30 -21.37
C ALA A 334 2.65 -5.04 -20.77
N ASN A 335 2.95 -3.79 -20.42
CA ASN A 335 4.22 -3.38 -19.85
C ASN A 335 4.18 -3.27 -18.32
N SER A 336 3.09 -3.71 -17.66
CA SER A 336 2.98 -3.72 -16.21
C SER A 336 3.10 -5.15 -15.66
N GLY A 337 3.99 -5.34 -14.69
CA GLY A 337 4.10 -6.56 -13.90
C GLY A 337 2.91 -6.76 -12.96
N ARG A 338 2.98 -7.82 -12.15
CA ARG A 338 1.96 -8.14 -11.14
C ARG A 338 2.03 -7.25 -9.92
N GLY A 339 0.90 -6.82 -9.39
CA GLY A 339 0.88 -6.00 -8.17
C GLY A 339 1.27 -4.54 -8.40
N VAL A 340 1.17 -4.04 -9.63
CA VAL A 340 1.47 -2.64 -9.93
C VAL A 340 0.32 -1.76 -9.45
N ALA A 341 0.62 -0.79 -8.58
CA ALA A 341 -0.31 0.21 -8.12
C ALA A 341 0.10 1.61 -8.62
N ILE A 342 -0.80 2.30 -9.32
CA ILE A 342 -0.62 3.67 -9.79
C ILE A 342 -1.75 4.51 -9.20
N ARG A 343 -1.41 5.22 -8.12
CA ARG A 343 -2.34 5.93 -7.26
C ARG A 343 -2.22 7.43 -7.46
N ALA A 344 -3.05 7.96 -8.34
CA ALA A 344 -3.21 9.39 -8.52
C ALA A 344 -4.42 9.88 -7.73
N ASP A 345 -4.76 9.29 -6.58
CA ASP A 345 -5.89 9.67 -5.72
C ASP A 345 -5.47 10.52 -4.51
N GLN A 346 -4.17 10.74 -4.29
CA GLN A 346 -3.62 11.52 -3.17
C GLN A 346 -2.86 12.78 -3.62
N GLY A 347 -2.49 12.86 -4.89
CA GLY A 347 -1.81 14.00 -5.52
C GLY A 347 -2.01 13.92 -7.02
N GLN A 348 -2.49 15.02 -7.61
CA GLN A 348 -3.02 15.04 -8.97
C GLN A 348 -2.52 16.23 -9.80
N PRO A 349 -2.36 16.04 -11.12
CA PRO A 349 -2.36 14.74 -11.82
C PRO A 349 -1.05 13.96 -11.58
N ILE A 350 -1.10 12.65 -11.82
CA ILE A 350 0.11 11.88 -12.16
C ILE A 350 0.12 11.73 -13.68
N THR A 351 1.10 12.34 -14.35
CA THR A 351 1.23 12.29 -15.82
C THR A 351 2.34 11.33 -16.21
N ILE A 352 2.06 10.42 -17.13
CA ILE A 352 2.99 9.39 -17.59
C ILE A 352 3.05 9.43 -19.12
N GLY A 353 4.22 9.73 -19.67
CA GLY A 353 4.49 9.71 -21.10
C GLY A 353 4.31 8.31 -21.68
N SER A 354 5.19 7.39 -21.32
CA SER A 354 5.04 5.97 -21.65
C SER A 354 5.81 5.08 -20.68
N ILE A 355 5.25 3.89 -20.46
CA ILE A 355 5.90 2.83 -19.69
C ILE A 355 6.57 1.89 -20.67
N ALA A 356 7.89 1.73 -20.54
CA ALA A 356 8.64 0.68 -21.23
C ALA A 356 8.54 -0.65 -20.47
N GLY A 357 8.58 -0.62 -19.13
CA GLY A 357 8.36 -1.81 -18.31
C GLY A 357 8.29 -1.51 -16.81
N LEU A 358 7.30 -2.04 -16.12
CA LEU A 358 7.22 -2.06 -14.66
C LEU A 358 7.35 -3.49 -14.18
N GLY A 359 8.23 -3.72 -13.20
CA GLY A 359 8.35 -4.99 -12.51
C GLY A 359 7.10 -5.32 -11.67
N ASN A 360 7.16 -6.44 -10.97
CA ASN A 360 6.14 -6.83 -10.02
C ASN A 360 6.19 -5.94 -8.76
N GLY A 361 5.04 -5.53 -8.23
CA GLY A 361 4.91 -4.82 -6.98
C GLY A 361 5.36 -3.35 -7.03
N VAL A 362 5.41 -2.74 -8.22
CA VAL A 362 5.76 -1.33 -8.34
C VAL A 362 4.63 -0.46 -7.80
N THR A 363 4.98 0.54 -7.00
CA THR A 363 4.04 1.55 -6.51
C THR A 363 4.42 2.92 -7.05
N ILE A 364 3.47 3.60 -7.70
CA ILE A 364 3.59 5.00 -8.12
C ILE A 364 2.47 5.78 -7.44
N ASN A 365 2.82 6.78 -6.63
CA ASN A 365 1.85 7.58 -5.89
C ASN A 365 2.37 9.02 -5.72
N SER A 366 1.53 9.94 -5.27
CA SER A 366 1.95 11.25 -4.78
C SER A 366 1.24 11.57 -3.46
N PRO A 367 1.62 10.91 -2.35
CA PRO A 367 0.91 11.00 -1.08
C PRO A 367 1.03 12.36 -0.38
N GLY A 368 1.93 13.23 -0.86
CA GLY A 368 2.09 14.58 -0.35
C GLY A 368 1.04 15.58 -0.88
N GLY A 369 0.33 15.27 -1.98
CA GLY A 369 -0.63 16.18 -2.60
C GLY A 369 -0.20 16.80 -3.93
N GLY A 370 1.08 16.78 -4.27
CA GLY A 370 1.61 17.42 -5.47
C GLY A 370 1.48 16.56 -6.73
N ALA A 371 1.74 17.18 -7.88
CA ALA A 371 1.77 16.48 -9.15
C ALA A 371 3.07 15.66 -9.31
N LEU A 372 2.99 14.56 -10.06
CA LEU A 372 4.15 13.76 -10.47
C LEU A 372 4.13 13.63 -11.99
N THR A 373 5.23 13.98 -12.64
CA THR A 373 5.39 13.80 -14.09
C THR A 373 6.46 12.77 -14.35
N ILE A 374 6.15 11.77 -15.16
CA ILE A 374 7.05 10.72 -15.63
C ILE A 374 7.09 10.80 -17.15
N GLY A 375 8.28 10.87 -17.71
CA GLY A 375 8.53 11.00 -19.15
C GLY A 375 8.22 9.74 -19.95
N GLN A 376 8.86 9.64 -21.12
CA GLN A 376 8.76 8.53 -22.04
C GLN A 376 9.69 7.38 -21.65
N ALA A 377 9.32 6.16 -22.08
CA ALA A 377 10.14 4.96 -21.92
C ALA A 377 10.59 4.69 -20.46
N PHE A 378 9.74 5.01 -19.49
CA PHE A 378 10.03 4.81 -18.09
C PHE A 378 10.09 3.33 -17.74
N THR A 379 11.11 2.94 -16.96
CA THR A 379 11.28 1.58 -16.45
C THR A 379 11.44 1.58 -14.93
N ALA A 380 10.81 0.62 -14.26
CA ALA A 380 10.99 0.40 -12.82
C ALA A 380 11.11 -1.10 -12.52
N GLY A 381 12.09 -1.47 -11.69
CA GLY A 381 12.33 -2.84 -11.25
C GLY A 381 11.27 -3.34 -10.26
N ASN A 382 11.39 -4.61 -9.86
CA ASN A 382 10.44 -5.22 -8.93
C ASN A 382 10.43 -4.44 -7.60
N LYS A 383 9.25 -4.20 -7.02
CA LYS A 383 9.06 -3.53 -5.73
C LYS A 383 9.61 -2.10 -5.65
N ALA A 384 9.89 -1.46 -6.79
CA ALA A 384 10.27 -0.05 -6.81
C ALA A 384 9.10 0.82 -6.33
N THR A 385 9.41 1.86 -5.55
CA THR A 385 8.43 2.80 -5.01
C THR A 385 8.77 4.21 -5.47
N ILE A 386 7.83 4.86 -6.17
CA ILE A 386 7.98 6.20 -6.74
C ILE A 386 6.90 7.09 -6.14
N LEU A 387 7.32 8.10 -5.37
CA LEU A 387 6.45 9.00 -4.64
C LEU A 387 6.71 10.45 -5.09
N GLY A 388 5.66 11.16 -5.48
CA GLY A 388 5.69 12.62 -5.55
C GLY A 388 5.75 13.24 -4.15
N ASP A 389 5.86 14.56 -4.06
CA ASP A 389 5.74 15.29 -2.79
C ASP A 389 4.53 16.23 -2.77
N GLY A 390 4.37 17.02 -1.71
CA GLY A 390 3.25 17.95 -1.53
C GLY A 390 3.54 19.42 -1.85
N THR A 391 4.79 19.79 -2.08
CA THR A 391 5.24 21.20 -2.16
C THR A 391 5.85 21.56 -3.52
N ARG A 392 6.25 20.58 -4.34
CA ARG A 392 6.79 20.75 -5.68
C ARG A 392 6.39 19.59 -6.59
N THR A 393 6.35 19.87 -7.88
CA THR A 393 6.19 18.82 -8.89
C THR A 393 7.48 18.01 -8.96
N ALA A 394 7.42 16.73 -8.59
CA ALA A 394 8.50 15.78 -8.87
C ALA A 394 8.47 15.43 -10.36
N VAL A 395 9.64 15.45 -11.02
CA VAL A 395 9.76 15.19 -12.46
C VAL A 395 10.77 14.07 -12.71
N ILE A 396 10.29 12.97 -13.29
CA ILE A 396 11.10 11.88 -13.80
C ILE A 396 11.16 12.02 -15.32
N GLY A 397 12.35 12.27 -15.87
CA GLY A 397 12.57 12.51 -17.29
C GLY A 397 12.37 11.28 -18.18
N ASP A 398 12.71 11.43 -19.45
CA ASP A 398 12.61 10.35 -20.44
C ASP A 398 13.71 9.31 -20.24
N ASN A 399 13.43 8.04 -20.55
CA ASN A 399 14.40 6.94 -20.47
C ASN A 399 15.03 6.77 -19.07
N VAL A 400 14.31 7.15 -18.01
CA VAL A 400 14.75 6.88 -16.64
C VAL A 400 14.46 5.43 -16.28
N SER A 401 15.45 4.80 -15.64
CA SER A 401 15.32 3.44 -15.08
C SER A 401 15.52 3.48 -13.57
N ILE A 402 14.55 2.94 -12.83
CA ILE A 402 14.61 2.79 -11.37
C ILE A 402 14.79 1.31 -11.02
N GLY A 403 15.80 1.00 -10.22
CA GLY A 403 16.15 -0.37 -9.82
C GLY A 403 15.12 -1.04 -8.92
N SER A 404 15.29 -2.34 -8.72
CA SER A 404 14.41 -3.15 -7.87
C SER A 404 14.53 -2.73 -6.40
N GLY A 405 13.39 -2.59 -5.73
CA GLY A 405 13.31 -2.18 -4.32
C GLY A 405 13.79 -0.74 -4.06
N ALA A 406 14.15 0.03 -5.08
CA ALA A 406 14.54 1.42 -4.91
C ALA A 406 13.33 2.28 -4.51
N VAL A 407 13.58 3.29 -3.67
CA VAL A 407 12.57 4.23 -3.22
C VAL A 407 12.98 5.63 -3.69
N VAL A 408 12.18 6.24 -4.55
CA VAL A 408 12.37 7.61 -5.03
C VAL A 408 11.20 8.43 -4.54
N SER A 409 11.46 9.41 -3.67
CA SER A 409 10.41 10.21 -3.02
C SER A 409 10.71 11.70 -3.14
N GLY A 410 9.74 12.46 -3.63
CA GLY A 410 9.86 13.92 -3.78
C GLY A 410 11.10 14.34 -4.54
N SER A 411 11.53 13.56 -5.53
CA SER A 411 12.82 13.77 -6.21
C SER A 411 12.62 13.91 -7.72
N SER A 412 13.47 14.71 -8.35
CA SER A 412 13.46 14.94 -9.79
C SER A 412 14.69 14.33 -10.45
N LEU A 413 14.48 13.50 -11.47
CA LEU A 413 15.53 12.77 -12.17
C LEU A 413 15.53 13.21 -13.64
N GLY A 414 16.63 13.77 -14.12
CA GLY A 414 16.77 14.14 -15.53
C GLY A 414 16.75 12.92 -16.46
N SER A 415 16.48 13.14 -17.75
CA SER A 415 16.38 12.07 -18.74
C SER A 415 17.62 11.18 -18.78
N GLY A 416 17.45 9.88 -19.02
CA GLY A 416 18.54 8.89 -19.06
C GLY A 416 19.13 8.54 -17.69
N THR A 417 18.59 9.08 -16.60
CA THR A 417 19.07 8.75 -15.24
C THR A 417 18.81 7.29 -14.92
N THR A 418 19.77 6.65 -14.26
CA THR A 418 19.65 5.30 -13.72
C THR A 418 19.75 5.35 -12.20
N VAL A 419 18.79 4.73 -11.52
CA VAL A 419 18.78 4.54 -10.07
C VAL A 419 19.01 3.07 -9.78
N GLY A 420 20.06 2.75 -9.04
CA GLY A 420 20.41 1.36 -8.73
C GLY A 420 19.40 0.69 -7.79
N ASP A 421 19.49 -0.64 -7.72
CA ASP A 421 18.66 -1.46 -6.83
C ASP A 421 18.80 -1.00 -5.37
N ARG A 422 17.67 -0.97 -4.65
CA ARG A 422 17.59 -0.53 -3.24
C ARG A 422 18.19 0.85 -2.95
N ALA A 423 18.39 1.71 -3.94
CA ALA A 423 18.77 3.09 -3.65
C ALA A 423 17.58 3.83 -3.01
N TYR A 424 17.87 4.76 -2.10
CA TYR A 424 16.88 5.67 -1.54
C TYR A 424 17.20 7.10 -1.96
N VAL A 425 16.29 7.74 -2.68
CA VAL A 425 16.45 9.11 -3.18
C VAL A 425 15.30 9.95 -2.66
N LEU A 426 15.59 10.79 -1.66
CA LEU A 426 14.63 11.69 -1.03
C LEU A 426 15.00 13.14 -1.32
N ASN A 427 14.00 13.91 -1.73
CA ASN A 427 14.11 15.37 -1.87
C ASN A 427 15.33 15.86 -2.65
N SER A 428 15.70 15.12 -3.70
CA SER A 428 16.91 15.37 -4.46
C SER A 428 16.61 15.62 -5.94
N THR A 429 17.50 16.34 -6.62
CA THR A 429 17.41 16.69 -8.03
C THR A 429 18.70 16.26 -8.72
N PHE A 430 18.56 15.43 -9.75
CA PHE A 430 19.68 14.91 -10.52
C PHE A 430 19.59 15.37 -11.98
N PRO A 431 20.69 15.83 -12.60
CA PRO A 431 20.71 16.15 -14.02
C PRO A 431 20.55 14.90 -14.89
N ALA A 432 20.35 15.11 -16.19
CA ALA A 432 20.26 14.04 -17.16
C ALA A 432 21.50 13.10 -17.13
N ASN A 433 21.28 11.83 -17.44
CA ASN A 433 22.29 10.77 -17.49
C ASN A 433 23.01 10.50 -16.15
N SER A 434 22.42 10.94 -15.03
CA SER A 434 22.97 10.61 -13.71
C SER A 434 22.94 9.11 -13.45
N ARG A 435 23.93 8.62 -12.70
CA ARG A 435 24.01 7.23 -12.25
C ARG A 435 24.05 7.21 -10.73
N ILE A 436 22.93 6.84 -10.12
CA ILE A 436 22.81 6.67 -8.68
C ILE A 436 23.13 5.20 -8.39
N PRO A 437 24.20 4.89 -7.62
CA PRO A 437 24.59 3.52 -7.34
C PRO A 437 23.53 2.72 -6.60
N ALA A 438 23.58 1.39 -6.70
CA ALA A 438 22.75 0.50 -5.89
C ALA A 438 23.02 0.73 -4.40
N GLY A 439 21.95 0.69 -3.60
CA GLY A 439 22.00 0.92 -2.15
C GLY A 439 22.33 2.36 -1.74
N ALA A 440 22.64 3.28 -2.65
CA ALA A 440 23.00 4.64 -2.28
C ALA A 440 21.82 5.39 -1.65
N ILE A 441 22.09 6.20 -0.62
CA ILE A 441 21.09 7.00 0.08
C ILE A 441 21.38 8.47 -0.14
N TYR A 442 20.55 9.12 -0.95
CA TYR A 442 20.58 10.56 -1.19
C TYR A 442 19.40 11.23 -0.50
N ILE A 443 19.69 12.23 0.34
CA ILE A 443 18.69 13.06 1.00
C ILE A 443 19.08 14.52 0.79
N ASN A 444 18.15 15.33 0.28
CA ASN A 444 18.37 16.76 0.04
C ASN A 444 19.64 17.04 -0.79
N ASN A 445 19.86 16.28 -1.86
CA ASN A 445 21.03 16.33 -2.75
C ASN A 445 22.37 15.89 -2.14
N ALA A 446 22.38 15.40 -0.90
CA ALA A 446 23.59 14.88 -0.26
C ALA A 446 23.56 13.35 -0.19
N LEU A 447 24.69 12.71 -0.52
CA LEU A 447 24.90 11.30 -0.20
C LEU A 447 25.10 11.19 1.32
N VAL A 448 24.17 10.54 2.01
CA VAL A 448 24.19 10.42 3.48
C VAL A 448 24.53 9.01 3.96
N GLY A 449 24.57 8.03 3.06
CA GLY A 449 24.92 6.66 3.42
C GLY A 449 24.59 5.64 2.34
N THR A 450 24.56 4.37 2.76
CA THR A 450 24.16 3.23 1.93
C THR A 450 23.25 2.29 2.73
N VAL A 451 22.39 1.54 2.03
CA VAL A 451 21.58 0.47 2.62
C VAL A 451 22.50 -0.66 3.07
N GLN A 452 22.27 -1.15 4.29
CA GLN A 452 23.20 -2.05 4.99
C GLN A 452 22.87 -3.55 4.83
N TRP A 453 21.83 -3.92 4.06
CA TRP A 453 21.29 -5.29 3.98
C TRP A 453 20.69 -5.69 2.61
#